data_AF-A0A8H3R206-F1
#
_entry.id   AF-A0A8H3R206-F1
#
_cell.length_a   1.000
_cell.length_b   1.000
_cell.length_c   1.000
_cell.angle_alpha   90.00
_cell.angle_beta   90.00
_cell.angle_gamma   90.00
#
_symmetry.space_group_name_H-M   'P 1'
#
loop_
_entity.id
_entity.type
_entity.pdbx_description
1 polymer ?
#
loop_
_entity_poly.entity_id
_entity_poly.type
_entity_poly.pdbx_seq_one_letter_code
_entity_poly.pdbx_strand_id
1 'polypeptide(L)'
;MLLYTDMIRNILFWMLVFINYVFQIFGQVSQVSYELPAEWFRAGNSSQDYEMGLDYTIFYGKAPSGFIKSRANFSEYGFGILMQEFFPKDYLGKQVRLTCTMKYNNVLGWTGILIQVYSINGMYDDMRNRKITGTSGWKEINSIVNVPEDTTVLAFGILLSGEGTVWLDECSFELMEDAFFPFSIVNPNDGNSGLPTYPTNLSF
;
A
#
# COMPACT_ATOMS: atom_id res chain seq x y z
N MET A 1 7.14 55.33 31.18
CA MET A 1 6.20 54.19 31.34
C MET A 1 5.41 53.94 30.06
N LEU A 2 4.73 54.94 29.47
CA LEU A 2 3.93 54.79 28.23
C LEU A 2 4.73 54.32 26.99
N LEU A 3 5.92 54.87 26.74
CA LEU A 3 6.76 54.48 25.58
C LEU A 3 7.21 53.01 25.60
N TYR A 4 7.40 52.46 26.80
CA TYR A 4 7.80 51.07 26.98
C TYR A 4 6.66 50.10 26.64
N THR A 5 5.42 50.49 27.01
CA THR A 5 4.21 49.73 26.71
C THR A 5 3.90 49.70 25.20
N ASP A 6 4.09 50.83 24.50
CA ASP A 6 3.89 50.89 23.05
C ASP A 6 4.93 50.07 22.26
N MET A 7 6.18 50.07 22.71
CA MET A 7 7.25 49.27 22.12
C MET A 7 6.96 47.76 22.24
N ILE A 8 6.54 47.30 23.42
CA ILE A 8 6.18 45.89 23.65
C ILE A 8 4.98 45.48 22.80
N ARG A 9 3.94 46.34 22.69
CA ARG A 9 2.77 46.06 21.85
C ARG A 9 3.14 45.88 20.37
N ASN A 10 4.08 46.68 19.87
CA ASN A 10 4.55 46.59 18.49
C ASN A 10 5.35 45.30 18.24
N ILE A 11 6.24 44.92 19.17
CA ILE A 11 7.00 43.66 19.08
C ILE A 11 6.06 42.45 19.11
N LEU A 12 5.09 42.43 20.04
CA LEU A 12 4.10 41.36 20.13
C LEU A 12 3.25 41.27 18.86
N PHE A 13 2.86 42.39 18.27
CA PHE A 13 2.12 42.42 17.01
C PHE A 13 2.93 41.77 15.87
N TRP A 14 4.19 42.17 15.66
CA TRP A 14 5.04 41.59 14.62
C TRP A 14 5.39 40.13 14.89
N MET A 15 5.57 39.73 16.16
CA MET A 15 5.78 38.33 16.53
C MET A 15 4.55 37.48 16.19
N LEU A 16 3.35 38.00 16.42
CA LEU A 16 2.09 37.33 16.09
C LEU A 16 1.89 37.24 14.57
N VAL A 17 2.24 38.29 13.81
CA VAL A 17 2.25 38.27 12.34
C VAL A 17 3.26 37.25 11.82
N PHE A 18 4.48 37.22 12.38
CA PHE A 18 5.53 36.28 11.99
C PHE A 18 5.12 34.83 12.27
N ILE A 19 4.57 34.54 13.46
CA ILE A 19 4.06 33.20 13.80
C ILE A 19 2.94 32.77 12.83
N ASN A 20 1.99 33.66 12.50
CA ASN A 20 0.96 33.35 11.52
C ASN A 20 1.54 33.09 10.12
N TYR A 21 2.59 33.83 9.73
CA TYR A 21 3.27 33.62 8.44
C TYR A 21 4.03 32.28 8.41
N VAL A 22 4.69 31.90 9.50
CA VAL A 22 5.31 30.57 9.67
C VAL A 22 4.23 29.48 9.61
N PHE A 23 3.08 29.65 10.27
CA PHE A 23 1.97 28.70 10.16
C PHE A 23 1.37 28.63 8.75
N GLN A 24 1.40 29.69 7.95
CA GLN A 24 0.97 29.63 6.54
C GLN A 24 1.99 28.91 5.65
N ILE A 25 3.28 29.09 5.91
CA ILE A 25 4.37 28.43 5.16
C ILE A 25 4.49 26.94 5.53
N PHE A 26 4.31 26.58 6.81
CA PHE A 26 4.47 25.22 7.31
C PHE A 26 3.15 24.46 7.52
N GLY A 27 2.01 25.16 7.58
CA GLY A 27 0.68 24.56 7.81
C GLY A 27 -0.01 24.03 6.56
N GLN A 28 0.62 24.12 5.39
CA GLN A 28 0.14 23.55 4.13
C GLN A 28 1.08 22.46 3.61
N VAL A 29 1.22 21.35 4.34
CA VAL A 29 1.87 20.15 3.78
C VAL A 29 1.18 18.90 4.30
N SER A 30 -0.14 18.80 4.11
CA SER A 30 -0.79 17.49 4.05
C SER A 30 -0.58 16.94 2.64
N GLN A 31 0.61 16.38 2.36
CA GLN A 31 0.99 15.82 1.04
C GLN A 31 0.58 14.36 0.88
N VAL A 32 -0.44 13.96 1.63
CA VAL A 32 -1.07 12.65 1.54
C VAL A 32 -2.33 12.86 0.71
N SER A 33 -2.39 12.23 -0.46
CA SER A 33 -3.62 12.20 -1.26
C SER A 33 -4.43 10.96 -0.88
N TYR A 34 -5.73 11.15 -0.66
CA TYR A 34 -6.68 10.04 -0.53
C TYR A 34 -7.15 9.53 -1.90
N GLU A 35 -6.60 10.08 -2.99
CA GLU A 35 -6.68 9.44 -4.30
C GLU A 35 -5.87 8.14 -4.25
N LEU A 36 -6.44 7.11 -4.86
CA LEU A 36 -5.77 5.83 -5.01
C LEU A 36 -4.89 5.89 -6.25
N PRO A 37 -3.76 5.15 -6.26
CA PRO A 37 -3.07 4.92 -7.51
C PRO A 37 -4.01 4.33 -8.56
N ALA A 38 -3.81 4.66 -9.83
CA ALA A 38 -4.70 4.19 -10.89
C ALA A 38 -4.74 2.65 -10.91
N GLU A 39 -5.93 2.06 -11.09
CA GLU A 39 -6.20 0.62 -10.99
C GLU A 39 -6.03 -0.01 -9.60
N TRP A 40 -5.77 0.78 -8.55
CA TRP A 40 -5.78 0.32 -7.16
C TRP A 40 -7.10 0.68 -6.49
N PHE A 41 -7.57 -0.19 -5.59
CA PHE A 41 -8.81 -0.03 -4.86
C PHE A 41 -8.68 -0.45 -3.39
N ARG A 42 -9.67 -0.03 -2.59
CA ARG A 42 -9.77 -0.35 -1.16
C ARG A 42 -10.54 -1.64 -0.97
N ALA A 43 -10.04 -2.52 -0.11
CA ALA A 43 -10.68 -3.76 0.29
C ALA A 43 -10.48 -4.03 1.79
N GLY A 44 -10.95 -5.18 2.27
CA GLY A 44 -10.91 -5.59 3.68
C GLY A 44 -12.24 -5.40 4.40
N ASN A 45 -12.43 -6.16 5.49
CA ASN A 45 -13.71 -6.20 6.23
C ASN A 45 -14.00 -4.94 7.05
N SER A 46 -13.02 -4.05 7.19
CA SER A 46 -13.17 -2.76 7.88
C SER A 46 -12.42 -1.66 7.13
N SER A 47 -12.43 -1.69 5.79
CA SER A 47 -11.70 -0.74 4.94
C SER A 47 -11.94 0.74 5.28
N GLN A 48 -13.14 1.09 5.74
CA GLN A 48 -13.51 2.44 6.17
C GLN A 48 -12.73 2.95 7.40
N ASP A 49 -12.22 2.03 8.22
CA ASP A 49 -11.45 2.32 9.43
C ASP A 49 -9.98 2.66 9.12
N TYR A 50 -9.60 2.64 7.83
CA TYR A 50 -8.25 2.90 7.36
C TYR A 50 -8.24 4.01 6.31
N GLU A 51 -7.26 4.89 6.42
CA GLU A 51 -6.87 5.83 5.37
C GLU A 51 -5.97 5.11 4.38
N MET A 52 -6.26 5.25 3.09
CA MET A 52 -5.47 4.65 2.02
C MET A 52 -5.38 5.60 0.84
N GLY A 53 -4.23 5.62 0.18
CA GLY A 53 -3.97 6.47 -0.97
C GLY A 53 -2.47 6.57 -1.27
N LEU A 54 -2.04 7.75 -1.72
CA LEU A 54 -0.66 8.05 -2.08
C LEU A 54 -0.01 9.00 -1.06
N ASP A 55 1.25 8.73 -0.71
CA ASP A 55 2.10 9.61 0.08
C ASP A 55 3.23 10.17 -0.80
N TYR A 56 3.19 11.49 -1.05
CA TYR A 56 4.17 12.20 -1.87
C TYR A 56 5.43 12.61 -1.09
N THR A 57 5.52 12.25 0.19
CA THR A 57 6.62 12.67 1.08
C THR A 57 7.42 11.51 1.65
N ILE A 58 6.79 10.35 1.81
CA ILE A 58 7.41 9.13 2.29
C ILE A 58 7.33 8.12 1.15
N PHE A 59 8.41 7.97 0.40
CA PHE A 59 8.52 6.99 -0.69
C PHE A 59 9.95 6.45 -0.76
N TYR A 60 10.12 5.30 -1.41
CA TYR A 60 11.42 4.66 -1.58
C TYR A 60 12.04 5.04 -2.93
N GLY A 61 11.23 4.98 -4.00
CA GLY A 61 11.65 5.23 -5.37
C GLY A 61 11.74 6.72 -5.73
N LYS A 62 11.30 7.05 -6.94
CA LYS A 62 11.27 8.45 -7.45
C LYS A 62 9.88 9.04 -7.51
N ALA A 63 8.88 8.25 -7.16
CA ALA A 63 7.48 8.57 -7.30
C ALA A 63 6.76 8.21 -5.97
N PRO A 64 5.54 8.69 -5.73
CA PRO A 64 4.84 8.49 -4.45
C PRO A 64 4.79 7.02 -3.99
N SER A 65 4.49 6.77 -2.72
CA SER A 65 4.22 5.41 -2.26
C SER A 65 2.73 5.21 -1.98
N GLY A 66 2.25 3.97 -2.16
CA GLY A 66 0.93 3.58 -1.68
C GLY A 66 0.98 3.41 -0.16
N PHE A 67 -0.01 3.91 0.56
CA PHE A 67 -0.05 3.76 2.02
C PHE A 67 -1.40 3.23 2.52
N ILE A 68 -1.34 2.63 3.71
CA ILE A 68 -2.48 2.30 4.56
C ILE A 68 -2.19 2.72 6.00
N LYS A 69 -3.14 3.41 6.63
CA LYS A 69 -3.02 3.93 7.99
C LYS A 69 -4.31 3.74 8.77
N SER A 70 -4.22 3.23 10.00
CA SER A 70 -5.38 3.13 10.89
C SER A 70 -5.92 4.52 11.28
N ARG A 71 -7.24 4.70 11.24
CA ARG A 71 -7.92 5.88 11.83
C ARG A 71 -7.97 5.76 13.36
N ALA A 72 -8.27 6.86 14.05
CA ALA A 72 -8.33 6.88 15.51
C ALA A 72 -9.39 5.93 16.12
N ASN A 73 -10.51 5.69 15.41
CA ASN A 73 -11.64 4.87 15.88
C ASN A 73 -11.75 3.54 15.13
N PHE A 74 -10.62 2.88 14.84
CA PHE A 74 -10.60 1.63 14.09
C PHE A 74 -11.15 0.44 14.92
N SER A 75 -11.72 -0.55 14.24
CA SER A 75 -12.05 -1.84 14.85
C SER A 75 -10.80 -2.70 15.07
N GLU A 76 -10.53 -3.12 16.32
CA GLU A 76 -9.38 -3.97 16.66
C GLU A 76 -9.37 -5.33 15.94
N TYR A 77 -10.54 -5.80 15.50
CA TYR A 77 -10.71 -7.07 14.77
C TYR A 77 -10.84 -6.88 13.25
N GLY A 78 -10.79 -5.64 12.79
CA GLY A 78 -10.88 -5.25 11.39
C GLY A 78 -9.53 -5.16 10.69
N PHE A 79 -9.54 -5.24 9.37
CA PHE A 79 -8.39 -4.95 8.54
C PHE A 79 -8.80 -4.18 7.28
N GLY A 80 -7.84 -3.40 6.78
CA GLY A 80 -7.92 -2.72 5.49
C GLY A 80 -6.87 -3.28 4.54
N ILE A 81 -7.19 -3.21 3.25
CA ILE A 81 -6.32 -3.61 2.15
C ILE A 81 -6.32 -2.51 1.09
N LEU A 82 -5.13 -2.13 0.64
CA LEU A 82 -4.93 -1.38 -0.60
C LEU A 82 -4.37 -2.37 -1.63
N MET A 83 -5.10 -2.63 -2.72
CA MET A 83 -4.76 -3.69 -3.67
C MET A 83 -5.09 -3.36 -5.12
N GLN A 84 -4.53 -4.15 -6.03
CA GLN A 84 -4.81 -4.18 -7.46
C GLN A 84 -5.13 -5.61 -7.90
N GLU A 85 -5.94 -5.72 -8.95
CA GLU A 85 -6.27 -6.96 -9.65
C GLU A 85 -5.86 -6.87 -11.13
N PHE A 86 -5.39 -7.99 -11.70
CA PHE A 86 -5.11 -8.10 -13.13
C PHE A 86 -5.32 -9.53 -13.62
N PHE A 87 -5.58 -9.70 -14.93
CA PHE A 87 -5.60 -11.00 -15.59
C PHE A 87 -4.16 -11.43 -15.91
N PRO A 88 -3.63 -12.52 -15.32
CA PRO A 88 -2.20 -12.79 -15.31
C PRO A 88 -1.74 -13.58 -16.56
N LYS A 89 -2.07 -13.09 -17.76
CA LYS A 89 -1.86 -13.80 -19.04
C LYS A 89 -0.46 -14.41 -19.19
N ASP A 90 0.56 -13.65 -18.87
CA ASP A 90 1.97 -14.03 -19.05
C ASP A 90 2.52 -14.88 -17.91
N TYR A 91 1.74 -15.07 -16.85
CA TYR A 91 2.11 -15.83 -15.67
C TYR A 91 1.39 -17.18 -15.57
N LEU A 92 0.37 -17.42 -16.42
CA LEU A 92 -0.36 -18.68 -16.48
C LEU A 92 0.59 -19.87 -16.65
N GLY A 93 0.37 -20.92 -15.84
CA GLY A 93 1.19 -22.13 -15.82
C GLY A 93 2.54 -22.00 -15.13
N LYS A 94 2.85 -20.85 -14.51
CA LYS A 94 4.18 -20.54 -13.94
C LYS A 94 4.14 -20.36 -12.43
N GLN A 95 5.32 -20.39 -11.81
CA GLN A 95 5.51 -19.88 -10.46
C GLN A 95 6.06 -18.47 -10.52
N VAL A 96 5.50 -17.61 -9.69
CA VAL A 96 5.77 -16.19 -9.69
C VAL A 96 6.17 -15.75 -8.29
N ARG A 97 7.23 -14.94 -8.22
CA ARG A 97 7.60 -14.20 -7.01
C ARG A 97 7.07 -12.77 -7.12
N LEU A 98 6.24 -12.39 -6.16
CA LEU A 98 5.94 -10.99 -5.88
C LEU A 98 6.99 -10.47 -4.89
N THR A 99 7.68 -9.39 -5.25
CA THR A 99 8.54 -8.62 -4.33
C THR A 99 7.98 -7.21 -4.24
N CYS A 100 7.96 -6.62 -3.05
CA CYS A 100 7.69 -5.20 -2.87
C CYS A 100 8.58 -4.61 -1.77
N THR A 101 8.86 -3.31 -1.87
CA THR A 101 9.57 -2.57 -0.83
C THR A 101 8.57 -1.96 0.14
N MET A 102 8.71 -2.29 1.43
CA MET A 102 7.74 -1.92 2.46
C MET A 102 8.41 -1.18 3.61
N LYS A 103 7.75 -0.10 4.07
CA LYS A 103 8.09 0.62 5.31
C LYS A 103 6.87 0.59 6.23
N TYR A 104 7.10 0.58 7.54
CA TYR A 104 6.00 0.55 8.50
C TYR A 104 6.38 1.22 9.82
N ASN A 105 5.38 1.80 10.48
CA ASN A 105 5.53 2.55 11.71
C ASN A 105 4.41 2.21 12.69
N ASN A 106 4.78 1.91 13.94
CA ASN A 106 3.90 1.62 15.06
C ASN A 106 2.82 0.58 14.75
N VAL A 107 3.17 -0.50 14.05
CA VAL A 107 2.24 -1.58 13.75
C VAL A 107 2.04 -2.46 15.00
N LEU A 108 0.91 -2.30 15.68
CA LEU A 108 0.61 -3.03 16.93
C LEU A 108 -0.16 -4.33 16.70
N GLY A 109 -0.98 -4.40 15.64
CA GLY A 109 -1.67 -5.62 15.24
C GLY A 109 -0.77 -6.49 14.34
N TRP A 110 -0.88 -6.31 13.02
CA TRP A 110 0.07 -6.87 12.05
C TRP A 110 -0.13 -6.27 10.66
N THR A 111 0.91 -6.39 9.83
CA THR A 111 0.88 -6.05 8.41
C THR A 111 1.61 -7.10 7.57
N GLY A 112 1.43 -7.05 6.26
CA GLY A 112 2.12 -7.82 5.25
C GLY A 112 1.71 -7.38 3.85
N ILE A 113 2.43 -7.89 2.85
CA ILE A 113 1.86 -7.95 1.49
C ILE A 113 0.87 -9.12 1.43
N LEU A 114 -0.03 -9.07 0.45
CA LEU A 114 -0.89 -10.18 0.11
C LEU A 114 -0.79 -10.50 -1.38
N ILE A 115 -1.04 -11.76 -1.71
CA ILE A 115 -1.25 -12.23 -3.07
C ILE A 115 -2.33 -13.32 -3.08
N GLN A 116 -3.29 -13.21 -4.00
CA GLN A 116 -4.39 -14.15 -4.18
C GLN A 116 -4.52 -14.53 -5.65
N VAL A 117 -4.53 -15.83 -5.90
CA VAL A 117 -4.68 -16.43 -7.23
C VAL A 117 -6.09 -17.03 -7.32
N TYR A 118 -6.93 -16.49 -8.20
CA TYR A 118 -8.30 -16.98 -8.40
C TYR A 118 -8.32 -18.07 -9.47
N SER A 119 -8.28 -19.32 -9.01
CA SER A 119 -8.38 -20.53 -9.83
C SER A 119 -8.86 -21.70 -8.98
N ILE A 120 -9.15 -22.86 -9.59
CA ILE A 120 -9.60 -24.07 -8.87
C ILE A 120 -8.57 -24.49 -7.81
N ASN A 121 -7.28 -24.40 -8.16
CA ASN A 121 -6.15 -24.74 -7.28
C ASN A 121 -5.35 -23.49 -6.87
N GLY A 122 -6.04 -22.36 -6.75
CA GLY A 122 -5.44 -21.06 -6.44
C GLY A 122 -4.82 -21.01 -5.05
N MET A 123 -3.78 -20.18 -4.91
CA MET A 123 -3.08 -19.94 -3.65
C MET A 123 -3.44 -18.56 -3.09
N TYR A 124 -3.40 -18.45 -1.76
CA TYR A 124 -3.53 -17.20 -1.02
C TYR A 124 -2.42 -17.13 0.03
N ASP A 125 -1.59 -16.09 -0.03
CA ASP A 125 -0.61 -15.75 1.01
C ASP A 125 -0.82 -14.29 1.44
N ASP A 126 -1.21 -14.09 2.70
CA ASP A 126 -1.33 -12.79 3.34
C ASP A 126 -0.29 -12.56 4.43
N MET A 127 0.74 -13.42 4.49
CA MET A 127 1.78 -13.39 5.51
C MET A 127 1.27 -13.52 6.95
N ARG A 128 0.05 -13.96 7.22
CA ARG A 128 -0.47 -14.06 8.59
C ARG A 128 0.29 -15.04 9.48
N ASN A 129 0.95 -16.02 8.89
CA ASN A 129 1.86 -16.94 9.60
C ASN A 129 3.28 -16.36 9.78
N ARG A 130 3.55 -15.21 9.15
CA ARG A 130 4.83 -14.49 9.08
C ARG A 130 4.63 -12.99 9.41
N LYS A 131 3.79 -12.70 10.40
CA LYS A 131 3.30 -11.35 10.72
C LYS A 131 4.44 -10.34 10.87
N ILE A 132 4.24 -9.13 10.34
CA ILE A 132 5.16 -8.01 10.54
C ILE A 132 4.53 -7.03 11.54
N THR A 133 5.31 -6.63 12.54
CA THR A 133 4.89 -5.71 13.62
C THR A 133 6.00 -4.70 13.95
N GLY A 134 5.66 -3.67 14.73
CA GLY A 134 6.59 -2.65 15.21
C GLY A 134 6.85 -1.54 14.19
N THR A 135 8.10 -1.08 14.12
CA THR A 135 8.55 0.00 13.24
C THR A 135 9.81 -0.42 12.49
N SER A 136 9.91 -0.05 11.21
CA SER A 136 11.13 -0.22 10.44
C SER A 136 11.27 0.82 9.34
N GLY A 137 12.49 0.91 8.80
CA GLY A 137 12.74 1.57 7.52
C GLY A 137 12.17 0.76 6.36
N TRP A 138 12.58 1.13 5.15
CA TRP A 138 12.28 0.37 3.94
C TRP A 138 13.01 -0.96 3.95
N LYS A 139 12.29 -2.03 3.62
CA LYS A 139 12.84 -3.37 3.45
C LYS A 139 12.05 -4.13 2.38
N GLU A 140 12.72 -5.02 1.66
CA GLU A 140 12.07 -5.88 0.69
C GLU A 140 11.30 -7.00 1.39
N ILE A 141 10.09 -7.26 0.90
CA ILE A 141 9.23 -8.36 1.32
C ILE A 141 8.78 -9.10 0.07
N ASN A 142 8.72 -10.43 0.17
CA ASN A 142 8.27 -11.25 -0.95
C ASN A 142 7.31 -12.38 -0.55
N SER A 143 6.57 -12.83 -1.55
CA SER A 143 5.73 -14.03 -1.55
C SER A 143 5.87 -14.76 -2.88
N ILE A 144 5.76 -16.08 -2.87
CA ILE A 144 5.88 -16.93 -4.05
C ILE A 144 4.61 -17.75 -4.17
N VAL A 145 3.97 -17.69 -5.34
CA VAL A 145 2.74 -18.43 -5.65
C VAL A 145 2.87 -19.17 -6.97
N ASN A 146 2.16 -20.28 -7.07
CA ASN A 146 1.89 -20.92 -8.36
C ASN A 146 0.67 -20.24 -8.98
N VAL A 147 0.70 -20.01 -10.29
CA VAL A 147 -0.39 -19.42 -11.07
C VAL A 147 -0.90 -20.49 -12.05
N PRO A 148 -1.94 -21.27 -11.66
CA PRO A 148 -2.53 -22.28 -12.55
C PRO A 148 -3.02 -21.69 -13.88
N GLU A 149 -3.07 -22.53 -14.93
CA GLU A 149 -3.53 -22.14 -16.28
C GLU A 149 -4.98 -21.61 -16.31
N ASP A 150 -5.83 -22.06 -15.38
CA ASP A 150 -7.21 -21.61 -15.22
C ASP A 150 -7.36 -20.33 -14.38
N THR A 151 -6.26 -19.62 -14.09
CA THR A 151 -6.31 -18.38 -13.30
C THR A 151 -6.99 -17.26 -14.08
N THR A 152 -8.05 -16.71 -13.50
CA THR A 152 -8.81 -15.59 -14.08
C THR A 152 -8.41 -14.25 -13.49
N VAL A 153 -7.97 -14.23 -12.22
CA VAL A 153 -7.55 -13.01 -11.53
C VAL A 153 -6.34 -13.31 -10.66
N LEU A 154 -5.35 -12.41 -10.70
CA LEU A 154 -4.32 -12.29 -9.68
C LEU A 154 -4.50 -10.96 -8.96
N ALA A 155 -4.70 -11.04 -7.66
CA ALA A 155 -4.83 -9.90 -6.75
C ALA A 155 -3.58 -9.78 -5.89
N PHE A 156 -3.10 -8.56 -5.65
CA PHE A 156 -1.99 -8.31 -4.73
C PHE A 156 -2.09 -6.92 -4.10
N GLY A 157 -1.39 -6.72 -2.99
CA GLY A 157 -1.36 -5.42 -2.33
C GLY A 157 -0.75 -5.45 -0.93
N ILE A 158 -1.08 -4.46 -0.12
CA ILE A 158 -0.74 -4.38 1.31
C ILE A 158 -1.96 -4.48 2.19
N LEU A 159 -1.76 -5.10 3.35
CA LEU A 159 -2.77 -5.26 4.39
C LEU A 159 -2.27 -4.63 5.70
N LEU A 160 -3.17 -3.94 6.40
CA LEU A 160 -2.97 -3.54 7.79
C LEU A 160 -4.16 -4.00 8.63
N SER A 161 -3.84 -4.67 9.74
CA SER A 161 -4.79 -5.06 10.77
C SER A 161 -4.32 -4.49 12.10
N GLY A 162 -5.19 -3.71 12.74
CA GLY A 162 -4.86 -2.99 13.97
C GLY A 162 -4.20 -1.63 13.72
N GLU A 163 -3.68 -1.05 14.79
CA GLU A 163 -3.03 0.26 14.73
C GLU A 163 -1.74 0.20 13.92
N GLY A 164 -1.50 1.24 13.11
CA GLY A 164 -0.21 1.47 12.47
C GLY A 164 -0.29 2.31 11.20
N THR A 165 0.85 2.47 10.56
CA THR A 165 0.97 3.00 9.19
C THR A 165 1.96 2.17 8.41
N VAL A 166 1.62 1.87 7.16
CA VAL A 166 2.40 1.01 6.27
C VAL A 166 2.43 1.68 4.90
N TRP A 167 3.61 1.69 4.29
CA TRP A 167 3.84 2.18 2.94
C TRP A 167 4.40 1.05 2.09
N LEU A 168 3.94 0.98 0.84
CA LEU A 168 4.34 0.04 -0.19
C LEU A 168 4.90 0.83 -1.38
N ASP A 169 5.98 0.34 -1.95
CA ASP A 169 6.62 0.91 -3.14
C ASP A 169 7.40 -0.18 -3.90
N GLU A 170 7.79 0.10 -5.14
CA GLU A 170 8.61 -0.75 -6.00
C GLU A 170 8.18 -2.24 -5.97
N CYS A 171 6.95 -2.53 -6.36
CA CYS A 171 6.48 -3.90 -6.53
C CYS A 171 6.93 -4.50 -7.87
N SER A 172 7.25 -5.80 -7.89
CA SER A 172 7.64 -6.51 -9.10
C SER A 172 7.19 -7.96 -9.08
N PHE A 173 6.93 -8.50 -10.27
CA PHE A 173 6.62 -9.89 -10.48
C PHE A 173 7.73 -10.54 -11.29
N GLU A 174 8.34 -11.59 -10.75
CA GLU A 174 9.44 -12.32 -11.39
C GLU A 174 9.03 -13.77 -11.65
N LEU A 175 9.33 -14.28 -12.84
CA LEU A 175 9.19 -15.70 -13.14
C LEU A 175 10.31 -16.50 -12.48
N MET A 176 9.95 -17.58 -11.81
CA MET A 176 10.94 -18.48 -11.22
C MET A 176 11.46 -19.44 -12.30
N GLU A 177 12.77 -19.40 -12.58
CA GLU A 177 13.41 -20.15 -13.69
C GLU A 177 13.28 -21.68 -13.57
N ASP A 178 13.09 -22.23 -12.36
CA ASP A 178 13.10 -23.67 -12.07
C ASP A 178 11.71 -24.28 -11.79
N ALA A 179 10.64 -23.60 -12.17
CA ALA A 179 9.28 -24.00 -11.84
C ALA A 179 8.69 -25.04 -12.82
N PHE A 180 8.95 -26.33 -12.59
CA PHE A 180 8.28 -27.42 -13.31
C PHE A 180 6.96 -27.78 -12.62
N PHE A 181 5.82 -27.44 -13.25
CA PHE A 181 4.49 -27.81 -12.76
C PHE A 181 3.71 -28.59 -13.82
N PRO A 182 3.27 -29.82 -13.55
CA PRO A 182 2.36 -30.53 -14.44
C PRO A 182 0.92 -30.12 -14.11
N PHE A 183 0.31 -29.20 -14.88
CA PHE A 183 -1.13 -28.98 -14.81
C PHE A 183 -1.79 -28.99 -16.19
N SER A 184 -3.02 -29.50 -16.20
CA SER A 184 -3.81 -29.81 -17.39
C SER A 184 -4.24 -28.57 -18.17
N ILE A 185 -4.18 -28.70 -19.49
CA ILE A 185 -4.58 -27.70 -20.47
C ILE A 185 -6.09 -27.47 -20.37
N VAL A 186 -6.51 -26.33 -19.83
CA VAL A 186 -7.86 -25.78 -20.03
C VAL A 186 -7.70 -24.53 -20.90
N ASN A 187 -8.63 -24.34 -21.85
CA ASN A 187 -8.53 -23.31 -22.89
C ASN A 187 -8.50 -21.90 -22.27
N PRO A 188 -7.41 -21.12 -22.40
CA PRO A 188 -7.17 -19.87 -21.67
C PRO A 188 -7.96 -18.65 -22.21
N ASN A 189 -8.85 -18.84 -23.18
CA ASN A 189 -9.44 -17.74 -23.95
C ASN A 189 -10.76 -17.18 -23.39
N ASP A 190 -11.29 -17.73 -22.28
CA ASP A 190 -12.62 -17.37 -21.78
C ASP A 190 -12.58 -16.50 -20.49
N GLY A 191 -11.40 -16.07 -20.03
CA GLY A 191 -11.21 -15.56 -18.66
C GLY A 191 -11.09 -14.04 -18.47
N ASN A 192 -10.84 -13.24 -19.52
CA ASN A 192 -10.61 -11.80 -19.34
C ASN A 192 -11.94 -11.03 -19.27
N SER A 193 -12.34 -10.62 -18.06
CA SER A 193 -13.51 -9.78 -17.76
C SER A 193 -13.29 -8.28 -18.00
N GLY A 194 -12.21 -7.88 -18.69
CA GLY A 194 -11.84 -6.49 -18.95
C GLY A 194 -10.73 -5.96 -18.04
N LEU A 195 -10.02 -6.83 -17.33
CA LEU A 195 -8.88 -6.48 -16.47
C LEU A 195 -7.61 -6.17 -17.29
N PRO A 196 -6.69 -5.35 -16.76
CA PRO A 196 -5.32 -5.25 -17.29
C PRO A 196 -4.67 -6.64 -17.37
N THR A 197 -3.78 -6.84 -18.34
CA THR A 197 -3.07 -8.13 -18.54
C THR A 197 -1.77 -8.25 -17.74
N TYR A 198 -1.38 -7.15 -17.08
CA TYR A 198 -0.20 -7.03 -16.23
C TYR A 198 -0.53 -6.08 -15.09
N PRO A 199 0.17 -6.19 -13.94
CA PRO A 199 0.08 -5.20 -12.88
C PRO A 199 0.59 -3.84 -13.37
N THR A 200 0.04 -2.76 -12.83
CA THR A 200 0.35 -1.39 -13.24
C THR A 200 0.55 -0.49 -12.02
N ASN A 201 1.32 0.60 -12.18
CA ASN A 201 1.60 1.56 -11.11
C ASN A 201 2.24 0.89 -9.89
N LEU A 202 3.34 0.17 -10.13
CA LEU A 202 4.05 -0.60 -9.11
C LEU A 202 5.14 0.18 -8.37
N SER A 203 5.61 1.26 -9.01
CA SER A 203 6.42 2.34 -8.44
C SER A 203 5.56 3.57 -8.67
N PHE A 204 4.70 3.88 -7.71
CA PHE A 204 3.48 4.68 -7.92
C PHE A 204 3.75 6.09 -8.38
#